data_AF-F9GC17-F1
#
_entry.id   AF-F9GC17-F1
#
_cell.length_a   1.000
_cell.length_b   1.000
_cell.length_c   1.000
_cell.angle_alpha   90.00
_cell.angle_beta   90.00
_cell.angle_gamma   90.00
#
_symmetry.space_group_name_H-M   'P 1'
#
loop_
_entity.id
_entity.type
_entity.pdbx_description
1 polymer ?
#
loop_
_entity_poly.entity_id
_entity_poly.type
_entity_poly.pdbx_seq_one_letter_code
_entity_poly.pdbx_strand_id
1 'polypeptide(L)'
;MAQAYPEVIPGTVHLVDSDLGDGNDIELIPRPSDDPEDPLNWSKRRKYLSATMVLVYTLGVGLPVTLQYSVLADITQDTGISTADL
;
A
#
# COMPACT_ATOMS: atom_id res chain seq x y z
N MET A 1 38.76 -33.27 9.21
CA MET A 1 38.86 -32.37 8.05
C MET A 1 37.63 -31.48 8.07
N ALA A 2 37.80 -30.19 8.36
CA ALA A 2 36.69 -29.23 8.40
C ALA A 2 36.24 -28.91 6.97
N GLN A 3 34.95 -29.09 6.67
CA GLN A 3 34.37 -28.64 5.41
C GLN A 3 34.19 -27.12 5.48
N ALA A 4 34.78 -26.42 4.51
CA ALA A 4 34.63 -24.98 4.35
C ALA A 4 33.24 -24.69 3.75
N TYR A 5 32.38 -24.02 4.52
CA TYR A 5 31.14 -23.46 4.00
C TYR A 5 31.49 -22.23 3.16
N PRO A 6 31.02 -22.11 1.91
CA PRO A 6 31.21 -20.89 1.14
C PRO A 6 30.53 -19.73 1.88
N GLU A 7 31.24 -18.61 1.97
CA GLU A 7 30.77 -17.39 2.62
C GLU A 7 29.48 -16.91 1.96
N VAL A 8 28.34 -17.11 2.65
CA VAL A 8 27.05 -16.60 2.20
C VAL A 8 27.02 -15.10 2.49
N ILE A 9 27.04 -14.30 1.42
CA ILE A 9 26.89 -12.84 1.51
C ILE A 9 25.50 -12.55 2.11
N PRO A 10 25.41 -11.82 3.24
CA PRO A 10 24.13 -11.51 3.85
C PRO A 10 23.22 -10.73 2.88
N GLY A 11 22.03 -11.26 2.62
CA GLY A 11 21.04 -10.67 1.69
C GLY A 11 20.89 -11.40 0.36
N THR A 12 21.73 -12.38 0.05
CA THR A 12 21.62 -13.20 -1.17
C THR A 12 21.15 -14.60 -0.80
N VAL A 13 19.91 -14.94 -1.16
CA VAL A 13 19.40 -16.32 -1.03
C VAL A 13 19.78 -17.10 -2.28
N HIS A 14 20.34 -18.29 -2.12
CA HIS A 14 20.65 -19.19 -3.24
C HIS A 14 19.34 -19.86 -3.69
N LEU A 15 18.90 -19.62 -4.94
CA LEU A 15 17.55 -19.93 -5.42
C LEU A 15 17.44 -21.17 -6.33
N VAL A 16 18.51 -21.94 -6.53
CA VAL A 16 18.49 -23.14 -7.38
C VAL A 16 19.38 -24.21 -6.75
N ASP A 17 18.80 -25.28 -6.22
CA ASP A 17 19.56 -26.50 -5.94
C ASP A 17 19.68 -27.31 -7.24
N SER A 18 20.90 -27.60 -7.67
CA SER A 18 21.19 -28.19 -8.98
C SER A 18 21.22 -29.73 -8.97
N ASP A 19 21.10 -30.34 -7.79
CA ASP A 19 21.38 -31.77 -7.58
C ASP A 19 20.14 -32.64 -7.33
N LEU A 20 18.93 -32.09 -7.42
CA LEU A 20 17.68 -32.84 -7.31
C LEU A 20 17.06 -33.04 -8.69
N GLY A 21 17.19 -34.28 -9.18
CA GLY A 21 16.69 -34.71 -10.47
C GLY A 21 15.19 -34.43 -10.67
N ASP A 22 14.89 -34.04 -11.91
CA ASP A 22 13.60 -34.15 -12.60
C ASP A 22 12.37 -33.62 -11.82
N GLY A 23 12.22 -32.30 -11.76
CA GLY A 23 10.91 -31.69 -11.51
C GLY A 23 10.95 -30.32 -10.83
N ASN A 24 11.08 -29.26 -11.62
CA ASN A 24 10.32 -27.99 -11.54
C ASN A 24 9.89 -27.40 -10.16
N ASP A 25 10.65 -27.59 -9.08
CA ASP A 25 10.28 -27.10 -7.74
C ASP A 25 10.84 -25.69 -7.52
N ILE A 26 10.12 -24.70 -8.04
CA ILE A 26 10.46 -23.28 -7.85
C ILE A 26 10.09 -22.89 -6.43
N GLU A 27 11.09 -22.73 -5.54
CA GLU A 27 10.86 -22.14 -4.22
C GLU A 27 10.60 -20.63 -4.37
N LEU A 28 9.32 -20.25 -4.27
CA LEU A 28 8.90 -18.86 -4.30
C LEU A 28 9.31 -18.16 -2.99
N ILE A 29 10.16 -17.14 -3.11
CA ILE A 29 10.60 -16.31 -1.99
C ILE A 29 10.18 -14.85 -2.22
N PRO A 30 9.37 -14.24 -1.33
CA PRO A 30 8.74 -14.84 -0.16
C PRO A 30 7.64 -15.85 -0.54
N ARG A 31 7.38 -16.82 0.35
CA ARG A 31 6.33 -17.81 0.13
C ARG A 31 4.97 -17.09 0.02
N PRO A 32 4.13 -17.45 -0.97
CA PRO A 32 2.77 -16.94 -1.05
C PRO A 32 2.06 -17.19 0.28
N SER A 33 1.36 -16.18 0.78
CA SER A 33 0.51 -16.32 1.96
C SER A 33 -0.83 -16.91 1.53
N ASP A 34 -1.38 -17.86 2.29
CA ASP A 34 -2.74 -18.38 2.10
C ASP A 34 -3.78 -17.65 2.97
N ASP A 35 -3.37 -16.58 3.67
CA ASP A 35 -4.25 -15.83 4.56
C ASP A 35 -5.34 -15.08 3.76
N PRO A 36 -6.65 -15.32 4.00
CA PRO A 36 -7.74 -14.61 3.33
C PRO A 36 -7.77 -13.10 3.60
N GLU A 37 -7.13 -12.64 4.67
CA GLU A 37 -6.99 -11.22 5.00
C GLU A 37 -5.82 -10.54 4.30
N ASP A 38 -4.92 -11.29 3.65
CA ASP A 38 -3.88 -10.72 2.80
C ASP A 38 -4.52 -9.95 1.63
N PRO A 39 -4.24 -8.63 1.47
CA PRO A 39 -4.73 -7.83 0.36
C PRO A 39 -4.47 -8.46 -1.01
N LEU A 40 -3.42 -9.25 -1.16
CA LEU A 40 -3.09 -9.95 -2.39
C LEU A 40 -4.11 -11.06 -2.72
N ASN A 41 -4.64 -11.75 -1.72
CA ASN A 41 -5.62 -12.83 -1.85
C ASN A 41 -7.06 -12.35 -2.02
N TRP A 42 -7.33 -11.07 -1.80
CA TRP A 42 -8.68 -10.54 -1.91
C TRP A 42 -9.30 -10.74 -3.30
N SER A 43 -10.59 -11.08 -3.33
CA SER A 43 -11.37 -11.06 -4.56
C SER A 43 -11.35 -9.66 -5.18
N LYS A 44 -11.45 -9.57 -6.51
CA LYS A 44 -11.42 -8.27 -7.24
C LYS A 44 -12.43 -7.27 -6.67
N ARG A 45 -13.62 -7.74 -6.26
CA ARG A 45 -14.66 -6.91 -5.65
C ARG A 45 -14.21 -6.27 -4.34
N ARG A 46 -13.57 -7.03 -3.45
CA ARG A 46 -13.04 -6.52 -2.16
C ARG A 46 -11.94 -5.47 -2.40
N LYS A 47 -11.06 -5.73 -3.38
CA LYS A 47 -10.03 -4.75 -3.79
C LYS A 47 -10.64 -3.44 -4.28
N TYR A 48 -11.62 -3.50 -5.17
CA TYR A 48 -12.31 -2.30 -5.66
C TYR A 48 -13.07 -1.56 -4.55
N LEU A 49 -13.79 -2.28 -3.68
CA LEU A 49 -14.48 -1.66 -2.55
C LEU A 49 -13.51 -0.89 -1.65
N SER A 50 -12.39 -1.51 -1.27
CA SER A 50 -11.35 -0.87 -0.48
C SER A 50 -10.79 0.39 -1.17
N ALA A 51 -10.45 0.30 -2.46
CA ALA A 51 -9.99 1.45 -3.23
C ALA A 51 -11.04 2.58 -3.31
N THR A 52 -12.31 2.24 -3.53
CA THR A 52 -13.40 3.21 -3.56
C THR A 52 -13.60 3.90 -2.22
N MET A 53 -13.49 3.19 -1.10
CA MET A 53 -13.59 3.81 0.23
C MET A 53 -12.48 4.85 0.46
N VAL A 54 -11.24 4.54 0.04
CA VAL A 54 -10.13 5.49 0.10
C VAL A 54 -10.43 6.72 -0.77
N LEU A 55 -10.89 6.52 -2.00
CA LEU A 55 -11.24 7.63 -2.90
C LEU A 55 -12.35 8.51 -2.33
N VAL A 56 -13.41 7.92 -1.76
CA VAL A 56 -14.50 8.68 -1.13
C VAL A 56 -13.99 9.51 0.03
N TYR A 57 -13.14 8.94 0.89
CA TYR A 57 -12.52 9.68 1.99
C TYR A 57 -11.64 10.83 1.48
N THR A 58 -10.76 10.57 0.52
CA THR A 58 -9.85 11.57 -0.04
C THR A 58 -10.61 12.70 -0.74
N LEU A 59 -11.63 12.40 -1.52
CA LEU A 59 -12.44 13.43 -2.19
C LEU A 59 -13.31 14.21 -1.19
N GLY A 60 -13.89 13.52 -0.22
CA GLY A 60 -14.75 14.12 0.81
C GLY A 60 -14.00 15.10 1.71
N VAL A 61 -12.75 14.81 2.05
CA VAL A 61 -11.92 15.71 2.89
C VAL A 61 -11.08 16.67 2.04
N GLY A 62 -10.52 16.20 0.93
CA GLY A 62 -9.60 16.98 0.11
C GLY A 62 -10.27 18.14 -0.62
N LEU A 63 -11.46 17.93 -1.20
CA LEU A 63 -12.15 18.99 -1.95
C LEU A 63 -12.51 20.19 -1.05
N PRO A 64 -13.18 20.02 0.11
CA PRO A 64 -13.49 21.15 0.99
C PRO A 64 -12.24 21.91 1.46
N VAL A 65 -11.15 21.19 1.79
CA VAL A 65 -9.90 21.82 2.25
C VAL A 65 -9.29 22.73 1.17
N THR A 66 -9.34 22.32 -0.11
CA THR A 66 -8.85 23.16 -1.20
C THR A 66 -9.74 24.36 -1.49
N LEU A 67 -11.06 24.23 -1.28
CA LEU A 67 -12.04 25.28 -1.55
C LEU A 67 -12.22 26.25 -0.38
N GLN A 68 -11.80 25.88 0.82
CA GLN A 68 -11.98 26.65 2.05
C GLN A 68 -11.61 28.12 1.87
N TYR A 69 -10.44 28.41 1.31
CA TYR A 69 -9.97 29.80 1.19
C TYR A 69 -10.72 30.59 0.13
N SER A 70 -11.34 29.92 -0.84
CA SER A 70 -12.10 30.57 -1.92
C SER A 70 -13.39 31.20 -1.43
N VAL A 71 -13.98 30.70 -0.34
CA VAL A 71 -15.30 31.15 0.14
C VAL A 71 -15.23 32.05 1.37
N LEU A 72 -14.07 32.15 2.03
CA LEU A 72 -13.91 32.98 3.24
C LEU A 72 -14.20 34.47 2.97
N ALA A 73 -13.82 34.99 1.80
CA ALA A 73 -14.09 36.37 1.44
C ALA A 73 -15.59 36.67 1.31
N ASP A 74 -16.33 35.77 0.65
CA ASP A 74 -17.79 35.89 0.50
C ASP A 74 -18.49 35.80 1.86
N ILE A 75 -18.04 34.89 2.74
CA ILE A 75 -18.58 34.75 4.11
C ILE A 75 -18.33 36.01 4.92
N THR A 76 -17.12 36.60 4.87
CA THR A 76 -16.81 37.87 5.54
C THR A 76 -17.67 39.01 4.99
N GLN A 77 -17.91 39.06 3.68
CA GLN A 77 -18.77 40.07 3.07
C GLN A 77 -20.22 39.96 3.56
N ASP A 78 -20.76 38.74 3.67
CA ASP A 78 -22.16 38.51 4.04
C ASP A 78 -22.42 38.58 5.56
N THR A 79 -21.45 38.16 6.37
CA THR A 79 -21.59 38.11 7.85
C THR A 79 -21.01 39.33 8.57
N GLY A 80 -20.09 40.06 7.92
CA GLY A 80 -19.34 41.16 8.53
C GLY A 80 -18.26 40.73 9.52
N ILE A 81 -18.02 39.42 9.70
CA ILE A 81 -16.97 38.87 10.57
C ILE A 81 -15.65 38.85 9.80
N SER A 82 -14.58 39.36 10.42
CA SER A 82 -13.27 39.40 9.77
C SER A 82 -12.73 37.99 9.54
N THR A 83 -11.97 37.76 8.47
CA THR A 83 -11.36 36.44 8.18
C THR A 83 -10.39 35.96 9.26
N ALA A 84 -9.90 36.85 10.12
CA ALA A 84 -9.03 36.50 11.25
C ALA A 84 -9.82 35.98 12.46
N ASP A 85 -11.12 36.26 12.51
CA ASP A 85 -12.04 35.88 13.59
C ASP A 85 -12.97 34.71 13.21
N LEU A 86 -12.80 34.14 12.00
CA LEU A 86 -13.49 32.95 11.49
C LEU A 86 -12.68 31.68 11.75
#